data_AF-A0A327KS01-F1
#
_entry.id   AF-A0A327KS01-F1
#
_cell.length_a   1.000
_cell.length_b   1.000
_cell.length_c   1.000
_cell.angle_alpha   90.00
_cell.angle_beta   90.00
_cell.angle_gamma   90.00
#
_symmetry.space_group_name_H-M   'P 1'
#
loop_
_entity.id
_entity.type
_entity.pdbx_description
1 polymer ?
#
loop_
_entity_poly.entity_id
_entity_poly.type
_entity_poly.pdbx_seq_one_letter_code
_entity_poly.pdbx_strand_id
1 'polypeptide(L)'
;MFEAIRRHRLAHYAFLAARHVSDEATSGEMTAPDPSLHVLDLERAAVAAAWDMLAAPPASPGGLSALVDYAGEFVEKGYDWPTHWETRFYSVVMDAALSWQSRPED
;
A
#
# COMPACT_ATOMS: atom_id res chain seq x y z
N MET A 1 7.56 2.08 9.92
CA MET A 1 6.39 1.27 9.54
C MET A 1 5.10 2.08 9.53
N PHE A 2 4.61 2.59 10.67
CA PHE A 2 3.39 3.42 10.73
C PHE A 2 3.33 4.56 9.69
N GLU A 3 4.44 5.27 9.51
CA GLU A 3 4.53 6.33 8.50
C GLU A 3 4.42 5.79 7.06
N ALA A 4 4.96 4.61 6.77
CA ALA A 4 4.84 3.99 5.45
C ALA A 4 3.40 3.55 5.18
N ILE A 5 2.73 2.95 6.17
CA ILE A 5 1.29 2.63 6.12
C ILE A 5 0.46 3.90 5.88
N ARG A 6 0.75 4.99 6.61
CA ARG A 6 0.07 6.27 6.43
C ARG A 6 0.24 6.81 5.01
N ARG A 7 1.45 6.75 4.44
CA ARG A 7 1.72 7.20 3.06
C ARG A 7 0.97 6.36 2.04
N HIS A 8 1.00 5.03 2.15
CA HIS A 8 0.24 4.17 1.26
C HIS A 8 -1.26 4.45 1.34
N ARG A 9 -1.81 4.57 2.55
CA ARG A 9 -3.23 4.90 2.76
C ARG A 9 -3.62 6.21 2.07
N LEU A 10 -2.81 7.26 2.22
CA LEU A 10 -3.06 8.54 1.58
C LEU A 10 -2.98 8.46 0.05
N ALA A 11 -1.93 7.80 -0.48
CA ALA A 11 -1.74 7.65 -1.93
C ALA A 11 -2.87 6.82 -2.55
N HIS A 12 -3.26 5.72 -1.90
CA HIS A 12 -4.34 4.86 -2.37
C HIS A 12 -5.70 5.58 -2.35
N TYR A 13 -6.02 6.35 -1.30
CA TYR A 13 -7.27 7.12 -1.28
C TYR A 13 -7.28 8.26 -2.29
N ALA A 14 -6.15 8.90 -2.56
CA ALA A 14 -6.05 9.88 -3.63
C ALA A 14 -6.32 9.23 -5.01
N PHE A 15 -5.74 8.06 -5.26
CA PHE A 15 -6.02 7.27 -6.46
C PHE A 15 -7.50 6.90 -6.59
N LEU A 16 -8.12 6.35 -5.53
CA LEU A 16 -9.53 5.97 -5.57
C LEU A 16 -10.45 7.16 -5.82
N ALA A 17 -10.17 8.31 -5.19
CA ALA A 17 -10.93 9.53 -5.41
C ALA A 17 -10.81 10.02 -6.87
N ALA A 18 -9.60 10.02 -7.43
CA ALA A 18 -9.38 10.42 -8.82
C ALA A 18 -10.04 9.45 -9.82
N ARG A 19 -9.97 8.13 -9.55
CA ARG A 19 -10.65 7.12 -10.37
C ARG A 19 -12.15 7.33 -10.38
N HIS A 20 -12.77 7.55 -9.22
CA HIS A 20 -14.20 7.81 -9.11
C HIS A 20 -14.64 9.04 -9.92
N VAL A 21 -13.90 10.15 -9.82
CA VAL A 21 -14.18 11.36 -10.61
C VAL A 21 -14.00 11.10 -12.12
N SER A 22 -13.00 10.31 -12.51
CA SER A 22 -12.78 9.94 -13.92
C SER A 22 -13.92 9.07 -14.47
N ASP A 23 -14.43 8.13 -13.67
CA ASP A 23 -15.56 7.26 -14.05
C ASP A 23 -16.84 8.09 -14.23
N GLU A 24 -17.10 9.03 -13.32
CA GLU A 24 -18.23 9.98 -13.43
C GLU A 24 -18.08 10.90 -14.65
N ALA A 25 -16.89 11.44 -14.91
CA ALA A 25 -16.62 12.31 -16.05
C ALA A 25 -16.70 11.58 -17.40
N THR A 26 -16.47 10.27 -17.44
CA THR A 26 -16.66 9.46 -18.66
C THR A 26 -18.15 9.23 -18.94
N SER A 27 -19.00 9.26 -17.90
CA SER A 27 -20.45 9.06 -18.03
C SER A 27 -21.23 10.31 -18.44
N GLY A 28 -20.64 11.51 -18.25
CA GLY A 28 -21.21 12.79 -18.67
C GLY A 28 -20.31 13.46 -19.71
N GLU A 29 -20.88 13.79 -20.87
CA GLU A 29 -20.24 14.50 -21.99
C GLU A 29 -19.38 15.71 -21.52
N MET A 30 -18.11 15.49 -21.19
CA MET A 30 -17.23 16.53 -20.63
C MET A 30 -15.88 16.56 -21.33
N THR A 31 -15.61 17.69 -21.99
CA THR A 31 -14.35 18.08 -22.64
C THR A 31 -13.31 18.59 -21.61
N ALA A 32 -13.06 17.81 -20.56
CA ALA A 32 -12.00 18.10 -19.58
C ALA A 32 -10.64 17.54 -20.07
N PRO A 33 -9.49 18.10 -19.61
CA PRO A 33 -8.17 17.52 -19.89
C PRO A 33 -8.15 16.04 -19.50
N ASP A 34 -7.49 15.21 -20.32
CA ASP A 34 -7.51 13.75 -20.23
C ASP A 34 -7.29 13.27 -18.78
N PRO A 35 -8.36 12.87 -18.06
CA PRO A 35 -8.28 12.52 -16.66
C PRO A 35 -7.45 11.24 -16.45
N SER A 36 -7.25 10.45 -17.52
CA SER A 36 -6.55 9.15 -17.45
C SER A 36 -5.07 9.28 -17.05
N LEU A 37 -4.38 10.35 -17.48
CA LEU A 37 -2.97 10.53 -17.13
C LEU A 37 -2.78 10.84 -15.65
N HIS A 38 -3.65 11.67 -15.07
CA HIS A 38 -3.59 11.98 -13.65
C HIS A 38 -3.94 10.78 -12.77
N VAL A 39 -4.96 10.00 -13.15
CA VAL A 39 -5.31 8.75 -12.47
C VAL A 39 -4.14 7.77 -12.51
N LEU A 40 -3.48 7.63 -13.66
CA LEU A 40 -2.33 6.75 -13.82
C LEU A 40 -1.14 7.15 -12.94
N ASP A 41 -0.86 8.45 -12.81
CA ASP A 41 0.22 8.92 -11.93
C ASP A 41 -0.09 8.67 -10.44
N LEU A 42 -1.34 8.82 -10.03
CA LEU A 42 -1.79 8.50 -8.67
C LEU A 42 -1.77 6.99 -8.39
N GLU A 43 -2.16 6.17 -9.37
CA GLU A 43 -2.04 4.72 -9.29
C GLU A 43 -0.58 4.31 -9.08
N ARG A 44 0.33 4.84 -9.90
CA ARG A 44 1.78 4.59 -9.76
C ARG A 44 2.30 5.02 -8.40
N ALA A 45 1.84 6.16 -7.87
CA ALA A 45 2.22 6.62 -6.54
C ALA A 45 1.72 5.68 -5.43
N ALA A 46 0.48 5.16 -5.54
CA ALA A 46 -0.06 4.18 -4.61
C ALA A 46 0.73 2.86 -4.67
N VAL A 47 1.02 2.36 -5.88
CA VAL A 47 1.82 1.14 -6.09
C VAL A 47 3.24 1.31 -5.52
N ALA A 48 3.91 2.44 -5.79
CA ALA A 48 5.23 2.73 -5.24
C ALA A 48 5.20 2.75 -3.71
N ALA A 49 4.20 3.43 -3.11
CA ALA A 49 4.03 3.45 -1.66
C ALA A 49 3.76 2.06 -1.07
N ALA A 50 3.07 1.18 -1.80
CA ALA A 50 2.86 -0.21 -1.38
C ALA A 50 4.19 -0.99 -1.30
N TRP A 51 5.06 -0.84 -2.29
CA TRP A 51 6.39 -1.46 -2.29
C TRP A 51 7.32 -0.85 -1.25
N ASP A 52 7.26 0.46 -1.03
CA ASP A 52 8.05 1.16 -0.01
C ASP A 52 7.74 0.65 1.42
N MET A 53 6.50 0.23 1.70
CA MET A 53 6.16 -0.42 2.97
C MET A 53 6.97 -1.69 3.23
N LEU A 54 7.40 -2.39 2.18
CA LEU A 54 8.15 -3.65 2.22
C LEU A 54 9.65 -3.50 1.90
N ALA A 55 10.13 -2.26 1.75
CA ALA A 55 11.52 -1.99 1.41
C ALA A 55 12.48 -2.44 2.53
N ALA A 56 12.04 -2.39 3.79
CA ALA A 56 12.80 -2.87 4.93
C ALA A 56 11.88 -3.61 5.93
N PRO A 57 12.40 -4.64 6.62
CA PRO A 57 11.66 -5.30 7.68
C PRO A 57 11.25 -4.32 8.81
N PRO A 58 10.06 -4.49 9.41
CA PRO A 58 9.69 -3.74 10.61
C PRO A 58 10.73 -3.91 11.72
N ALA A 59 11.19 -2.80 12.30
CA ALA A 59 12.22 -2.81 13.35
C ALA A 59 11.69 -3.25 14.73
N SER A 60 10.37 -3.40 14.90
CA SER A 60 9.73 -3.74 16.17
C SER A 60 8.50 -4.65 16.00
N PRO A 61 8.15 -5.46 17.01
CA PRO A 61 6.94 -6.29 17.01
C PRO A 61 5.67 -5.49 16.74
N GLY A 62 5.53 -4.31 17.35
CA GLY A 62 4.39 -3.42 17.10
C GLY A 62 4.33 -2.91 15.66
N GLY A 63 5.48 -2.70 15.01
CA GLY A 63 5.55 -2.36 13.59
C GLY A 63 5.09 -3.51 12.69
N LEU A 64 5.50 -4.74 13.01
CA LEU A 64 5.06 -5.92 12.27
C LEU A 64 3.57 -6.18 12.43
N SER A 65 3.03 -6.10 13.66
CA SER A 65 1.59 -6.21 13.90
C SER A 65 0.82 -5.19 13.08
N ALA A 66 1.23 -3.91 13.14
CA ALA A 66 0.56 -2.86 12.38
C ALA A 66 0.58 -3.09 10.86
N LEU A 67 1.67 -3.66 10.33
CA LEU A 67 1.77 -4.01 8.91
C LEU A 67 0.83 -5.17 8.55
N VAL A 68 0.79 -6.23 9.36
CA VAL A 68 -0.10 -7.38 9.17
C VAL A 68 -1.57 -6.98 9.26
N ASP A 69 -1.93 -6.21 10.30
CA ASP A 69 -3.29 -5.71 10.50
C ASP A 69 -3.73 -4.84 9.32
N TYR A 70 -2.86 -3.96 8.85
CA TYR A 70 -3.14 -3.12 7.69
C TYR A 70 -3.27 -3.94 6.39
N ALA A 71 -2.41 -4.93 6.19
CA ALA A 71 -2.47 -5.81 5.02
C ALA A 71 -3.80 -6.57 4.96
N GLY A 72 -4.28 -7.04 6.12
CA GLY A 72 -5.60 -7.67 6.26
C GLY A 72 -6.75 -6.71 6.01
N GLU A 73 -6.74 -5.54 6.66
CA GLU A 73 -7.77 -4.49 6.50
C GLU A 73 -7.95 -4.10 5.01
N PHE A 74 -6.85 -4.04 4.26
CA PHE A 74 -6.87 -3.66 2.85
C PHE A 74 -7.63 -4.69 1.99
N VAL A 75 -7.39 -5.98 2.23
CA VAL A 75 -8.10 -7.07 1.54
C VAL A 75 -9.55 -7.17 2.00
N GLU A 76 -9.83 -6.98 3.29
CA GLU A 76 -11.21 -6.95 3.83
C GLU A 76 -12.07 -5.85 3.20
N LYS A 77 -11.44 -4.73 2.82
CA LYS A 77 -12.10 -3.64 2.08
C LYS A 77 -12.28 -3.93 0.58
N GLY A 78 -11.82 -5.09 0.11
CA GLY A 78 -11.92 -5.51 -1.29
C GLY A 78 -10.89 -4.87 -2.20
N TYR A 79 -9.76 -4.40 -1.66
CA TYR A 79 -8.66 -3.84 -2.46
C TYR A 79 -7.60 -4.89 -2.76
N ASP A 80 -6.98 -4.77 -3.94
CA ASP A 80 -5.92 -5.66 -4.40
C ASP A 80 -4.55 -5.05 -4.22
N TRP A 81 -3.61 -5.86 -3.77
CA TRP A 81 -2.19 -5.50 -3.72
C TRP A 81 -1.55 -5.61 -5.13
N PRO A 82 -0.43 -4.90 -5.38
CA PRO A 82 0.34 -5.09 -6.60
C PRO A 82 0.74 -6.56 -6.80
N THR A 83 0.85 -7.01 -8.05
CA THR A 83 1.24 -8.38 -8.35
C THR A 83 2.57 -8.75 -7.67
N HIS A 84 2.63 -9.92 -7.04
CA HIS A 84 3.77 -10.44 -6.27
C HIS A 84 4.07 -9.72 -4.95
N TRP A 85 3.25 -8.75 -4.55
CA TRP A 85 3.41 -8.05 -3.27
C TRP A 85 3.28 -9.03 -2.09
N GLU A 86 2.37 -10.00 -2.18
CA GLU A 86 2.16 -11.04 -1.17
C GLU A 86 3.41 -11.91 -0.93
N THR A 87 4.15 -12.21 -2.00
CA THR A 87 5.39 -12.98 -1.93
C THR A 87 6.47 -12.19 -1.18
N ARG A 88 6.59 -10.89 -1.49
CA ARG A 88 7.54 -10.01 -0.80
C ARG A 88 7.13 -9.75 0.65
N PHE A 89 5.84 -9.58 0.91
CA PHE A 89 5.29 -9.40 2.23
C PHE A 89 5.64 -10.59 3.13
N TYR A 90 5.44 -11.82 2.64
CA TYR A 90 5.83 -13.02 3.36
C TYR A 90 7.32 -13.04 3.74
N SER A 91 8.21 -12.70 2.80
CA SER A 91 9.66 -12.57 3.08
C SER A 91 9.94 -11.57 4.19
N VAL A 92 9.32 -10.39 4.14
CA VAL A 92 9.49 -9.33 5.15
C VAL A 92 9.03 -9.76 6.54
N VAL A 93 7.90 -10.46 6.63
CA VAL A 93 7.38 -11.00 7.90
C VAL A 93 8.34 -12.06 8.47
N MET A 94 8.83 -12.97 7.63
CA MET A 94 9.77 -14.01 8.05
C MET A 94 11.11 -13.43 8.50
N ASP A 95 11.67 -12.47 7.75
CA ASP A 95 12.92 -11.80 8.11
C ASP A 95 12.80 -11.06 9.45
N ALA A 96 11.69 -10.36 9.68
CA ALA A 96 11.42 -9.68 10.94
C ALA A 96 11.35 -10.67 12.11
N ALA A 97 10.61 -11.77 11.95
CA ALA A 97 10.48 -12.80 12.99
C ALA A 97 11.81 -13.46 13.35
N LEU A 98 12.64 -13.80 12.36
CA LEU A 98 13.97 -14.39 12.56
C LEU A 98 14.93 -13.41 13.26
N SER A 99 14.85 -12.12 12.92
CA SER A 99 15.73 -11.10 13.50
C SER A 99 15.56 -10.93 15.01
N TRP A 100 14.37 -11.20 15.55
CA TRP A 100 14.10 -11.07 16.99
C TRP A 100 14.43 -12.33 17.78
N GLN A 101 14.29 -13.51 17.16
CA GLN A 101 14.76 -14.76 17.78
C GLN A 101 16.29 -14.80 17.95
N SER A 102 17.01 -14.01 17.16
CA SER A 102 18.48 -13.98 17.16
C SER A 102 19.08 -12.95 18.14
N ARG A 103 18.26 -12.18 18.87
CA ARG A 103 18.76 -11.24 19.89
C ARG A 103 18.97 -11.98 21.21
N PRO A 104 20.20 -12.06 21.75
CA PRO A 104 20.41 -12.62 23.08
C PRO A 104 19.62 -11.78 24.10
N GLU A 105 19.03 -12.45 25.09
CA GLU A 105 18.39 -11.79 26.23
C GLU A 105 19.49 -11.03 26.99
N ASP A 106 19.40 -9.69 27.03
CA ASP A 106 20.26 -8.82 27.84
C ASP A 106 19.89 -8.93 29.34
#